data_AF-A0A8X7ZM91-F1
#
_entry.id   AF-A0A8X7ZM91-F1
#
_cell.length_a   1.000
_cell.length_b   1.000
_cell.length_c   1.000
_cell.angle_alpha   90.00
_cell.angle_beta   90.00
_cell.angle_gamma   90.00
#
_symmetry.space_group_name_H-M   'P 1'
#
loop_
_entity.id
_entity.type
_entity.pdbx_description
1 polymer ?
#
loop_
_entity_poly.entity_id
_entity_poly.type
_entity_poly.pdbx_seq_one_letter_code
_entity_poly.pdbx_strand_id
1 'polypeptide(L)'
;MESDIVAVLRKAKIVKARLESLDRSNISNRRVSDLYKEGSTADRTRIPVTNGSRVKLKEIMNEFQILRQKILSDYKNDLKRRYYTATGEEPSEEEIENMISGGGEVQMFEE
;
A
#
# COMPACT_ATOMS: atom_id res chain seq x y z
N MET A 1 10.92 7.30 -1.44
CA MET A 1 9.70 7.11 -0.60
C MET A 1 8.43 7.32 -1.41
N GLU A 2 8.11 8.55 -1.85
CA GLU A 2 6.87 8.78 -2.63
C GLU A 2 6.85 8.03 -3.97
N SER A 3 7.97 7.98 -4.68
CA SER A 3 8.12 7.17 -5.90
C SER A 3 7.84 5.68 -5.67
N ASP A 4 8.35 5.13 -4.57
CA ASP A 4 8.18 3.72 -4.19
C ASP A 4 6.73 3.42 -3.82
N ILE A 5 6.08 4.33 -3.09
CA ILE A 5 4.66 4.25 -2.75
C ILE A 5 3.81 4.21 -4.03
N VAL A 6 4.07 5.13 -4.97
CA VAL A 6 3.38 5.16 -6.27
C VAL A 6 3.59 3.87 -7.04
N ALA A 7 4.82 3.33 -7.06
CA ALA A 7 5.15 2.09 -7.75
C ALA A 7 4.39 0.88 -7.17
N VAL A 8 4.33 0.77 -5.84
CA VAL A 8 3.57 -0.30 -5.15
C VAL A 8 2.07 -0.17 -5.46
N LEU A 9 1.50 1.03 -5.34
CA LEU A 9 0.10 1.27 -5.62
C LEU A 9 -0.27 0.95 -7.07
N ARG A 10 0.59 1.28 -8.03
CA ARG A 10 0.39 0.94 -9.44
C ARG A 10 0.36 -0.57 -9.65
N LYS A 11 1.30 -1.32 -9.07
CA LYS A 11 1.32 -2.78 -9.13
C LYS A 11 0.06 -3.39 -8.49
N ALA A 12 -0.35 -2.91 -7.32
CA ALA A 12 -1.55 -3.38 -6.63
C ALA A 12 -2.82 -3.15 -7.46
N LYS A 13 -2.95 -1.99 -8.12
CA LYS A 13 -4.07 -1.68 -9.03
C LYS A 13 -4.12 -2.64 -10.21
N ILE A 14 -2.97 -2.97 -10.81
CA ILE A 14 -2.89 -3.94 -11.92
C ILE A 14 -3.33 -5.33 -11.46
N VAL A 15 -2.85 -5.80 -10.30
CA VAL A 15 -3.25 -7.11 -9.74
C VAL A 15 -4.75 -7.13 -9.43
N LYS A 16 -5.28 -6.08 -8.81
CA LYS A 16 -6.71 -5.93 -8.54
C LYS A 16 -7.55 -6.05 -9.83
N ALA A 17 -7.20 -5.31 -10.88
CA ALA A 17 -7.91 -5.36 -12.15
C ALA A 17 -7.88 -6.75 -12.81
N ARG A 18 -6.74 -7.46 -12.70
CA ARG A 18 -6.61 -8.84 -13.18
C ARG A 18 -7.49 -9.81 -12.38
N LEU A 19 -7.56 -9.67 -11.06
CA LEU A 19 -8.45 -10.48 -10.22
C LEU A 19 -9.92 -10.25 -10.56
N GLU A 20 -10.34 -8.99 -10.72
CA GLU A 20 -11.72 -8.67 -11.15
C GLU A 20 -12.06 -9.27 -12.52
N SER A 21 -11.08 -9.32 -13.42
CA SER A 21 -11.24 -10.01 -14.71
C SER A 21 -11.37 -11.53 -14.55
N LEU A 22 -10.60 -12.13 -13.63
CA LEU A 22 -10.72 -13.56 -13.32
C LEU A 22 -12.07 -13.90 -12.69
N ASP A 23 -12.63 -13.05 -11.83
CA ASP A 23 -13.97 -13.27 -11.28
C ASP A 23 -15.03 -13.30 -12.38
N ARG A 24 -14.99 -12.32 -13.28
CA ARG A 24 -15.90 -12.28 -14.43
C ARG A 24 -15.73 -13.52 -15.29
N SER A 25 -14.48 -13.92 -15.55
CA SER A 25 -14.18 -15.15 -16.30
C SER A 25 -14.74 -16.39 -15.60
N ASN A 26 -14.61 -16.50 -14.28
CA ASN A 26 -15.15 -17.63 -13.53
C ASN A 26 -16.68 -17.69 -13.61
N ILE A 27 -17.37 -16.56 -13.49
CA ILE A 27 -18.83 -16.47 -13.65
C ILE A 27 -19.24 -16.85 -15.08
N SER A 28 -18.55 -16.32 -16.10
CA SER A 28 -18.84 -16.65 -17.49
C SER A 28 -18.56 -18.12 -17.81
N ASN A 29 -17.54 -18.72 -17.22
CA ASN A 29 -17.16 -20.12 -17.44
C ASN A 29 -18.30 -21.08 -17.08
N ARG A 30 -19.13 -20.73 -16.09
CA ARG A 30 -20.30 -21.52 -15.68
C ARG A 30 -21.35 -21.70 -16.78
N ARG A 31 -21.34 -20.85 -17.81
CA ARG A 31 -22.28 -20.86 -18.93
C ARG A 31 -21.75 -21.57 -20.17
N VAL A 32 -20.50 -22.07 -20.14
CA VAL A 32 -19.85 -22.67 -21.32
C VAL A 32 -20.41 -24.06 -21.61
N SER A 33 -20.56 -24.91 -20.59
CA SER A 33 -21.20 -26.22 -20.70
C SER A 33 -21.53 -26.80 -19.32
N ASP A 34 -22.28 -27.91 -19.29
CA ASP A 34 -22.61 -28.62 -18.05
C ASP A 34 -21.39 -29.12 -17.26
N LEU A 35 -20.25 -29.31 -17.93
CA LEU A 35 -18.98 -29.69 -17.29
C LEU A 35 -18.36 -28.55 -16.48
N TYR A 36 -18.74 -27.31 -16.78
CA TYR A 36 -18.20 -26.10 -16.14
C TYR A 36 -19.21 -25.40 -15.23
N LYS A 37 -20.41 -25.95 -15.07
CA LYS A 37 -21.47 -25.38 -14.23
C LYS A 37 -21.00 -25.14 -12.80
N GLU A 38 -21.76 -24.31 -12.08
CA GLU A 38 -21.53 -24.08 -10.67
C GLU A 38 -21.46 -25.39 -9.89
N GLY A 39 -20.44 -25.51 -9.02
CA GLY A 39 -20.19 -26.74 -8.26
C GLY A 39 -19.47 -27.86 -9.01
N SER A 40 -19.17 -27.70 -10.30
CA SER A 40 -18.27 -28.60 -11.04
C SER A 40 -16.87 -28.63 -10.43
N THR A 41 -16.09 -29.68 -10.73
CA THR A 41 -14.68 -29.77 -10.29
C THR A 41 -13.90 -28.53 -10.73
N ALA A 42 -14.11 -28.05 -11.96
CA ALA A 42 -13.48 -26.86 -12.48
C ALA A 42 -13.87 -25.59 -11.69
N ASP A 43 -15.17 -25.40 -11.42
CA ASP A 43 -15.67 -24.25 -10.64
C ASP A 43 -15.10 -24.27 -9.20
N ARG A 44 -15.12 -25.45 -8.55
CA ARG A 44 -14.60 -25.67 -7.20
C ARG A 44 -13.10 -25.48 -7.07
N THR A 45 -12.33 -25.60 -8.15
CA THR A 45 -10.90 -25.26 -8.15
C THR A 45 -10.67 -23.78 -8.44
N ARG A 46 -11.37 -23.21 -9.43
CA ARG A 46 -11.12 -21.84 -9.89
C ARG A 46 -11.56 -20.76 -8.89
N ILE A 47 -12.71 -20.96 -8.25
CA ILE A 47 -13.29 -19.98 -7.33
C ILE A 47 -12.40 -19.79 -6.08
N PRO A 48 -11.99 -20.83 -5.33
CA PRO A 48 -11.15 -20.64 -4.14
C PRO A 48 -9.78 -20.04 -4.46
N VAL A 49 -9.17 -20.39 -5.60
CA VAL A 49 -7.88 -19.82 -6.01
C VAL A 49 -7.98 -18.31 -6.25
N THR A 50 -9.03 -17.87 -6.93
CA THR A 50 -9.25 -16.43 -7.20
C THR A 50 -9.59 -15.69 -5.90
N ASN A 51 -10.44 -16.28 -5.04
CA ASN A 51 -10.79 -15.74 -3.74
C ASN A 51 -9.57 -15.62 -2.80
N GLY A 52 -8.76 -16.67 -2.70
CA GLY A 52 -7.53 -16.67 -1.91
C GLY A 52 -6.55 -15.60 -2.37
N SER A 53 -6.41 -15.41 -3.68
CA SER A 53 -5.57 -14.36 -4.24
C SER A 53 -6.07 -12.95 -3.89
N ARG A 54 -7.39 -12.74 -3.84
CA ARG A 54 -7.99 -11.47 -3.39
C ARG A 54 -7.70 -11.21 -1.91
N VAL A 55 -7.90 -12.22 -1.06
CA VAL A 55 -7.61 -12.13 0.37
C VAL A 55 -6.14 -11.79 0.56
N LYS A 56 -5.23 -12.48 -0.15
CA LYS A 56 -3.80 -12.23 -0.05
C LYS A 56 -3.41 -10.82 -0.51
N LEU A 57 -4.01 -10.30 -1.58
CA LEU A 57 -3.79 -8.91 -2.01
C LEU A 57 -4.22 -7.92 -0.91
N LYS A 58 -5.35 -8.16 -0.25
CA LYS A 58 -5.84 -7.32 0.86
C LYS A 58 -4.88 -7.36 2.05
N GLU A 59 -4.42 -8.53 2.45
CA GLU A 59 -3.43 -8.71 3.53
C GLU A 59 -2.15 -7.91 3.24
N ILE A 60 -1.54 -8.13 2.08
CA ILE A 60 -0.29 -7.45 1.69
C ILE A 60 -0.50 -5.92 1.64
N MET A 61 -1.64 -5.44 1.15
CA MET A 61 -1.93 -4.01 1.13
C MET A 61 -2.15 -3.42 2.52
N ASN A 62 -2.68 -4.18 3.47
CA ASN A 62 -2.79 -3.76 4.86
C ASN A 62 -1.41 -3.69 5.52
N GLU A 63 -0.56 -4.71 5.33
CA GLU A 63 0.83 -4.73 5.80
C GLU A 63 1.61 -3.53 5.22
N PHE A 64 1.41 -3.23 3.94
CA PHE A 64 2.02 -2.07 3.30
C PHE A 64 1.57 -0.74 3.94
N GLN A 65 0.30 -0.59 4.29
CA GLN A 65 -0.17 0.60 5.01
C GLN A 65 0.47 0.73 6.39
N ILE A 66 0.57 -0.36 7.15
CA ILE A 66 1.24 -0.38 8.45
C ILE A 66 2.71 0.04 8.31
N LEU A 67 3.41 -0.53 7.32
CA LEU A 67 4.80 -0.17 7.03
C LEU A 67 4.95 1.30 6.66
N ARG A 68 4.06 1.85 5.83
CA ARG A 68 4.07 3.26 5.46
C ARG A 68 3.91 4.16 6.67
N GLN A 69 2.97 3.85 7.57
CA GLN A 69 2.77 4.62 8.80
C GLN A 69 4.00 4.57 9.70
N LYS A 70 4.62 3.38 9.83
CA LYS A 70 5.85 3.22 10.60
C LYS A 70 6.98 4.10 10.05
N ILE A 71 7.22 4.06 8.73
CA ILE A 71 8.25 4.88 8.08
C ILE A 71 8.01 6.37 8.31
N LEU A 72 6.77 6.84 8.15
CA LEU A 72 6.43 8.25 8.37
C LEU A 72 6.60 8.67 9.83
N SER A 73 6.22 7.81 10.78
CA SER A 73 6.42 8.02 12.21
C SER A 73 7.90 8.12 12.56
N ASP A 74 8.71 7.17 12.07
CA ASP A 74 10.16 7.14 12.30
C ASP A 74 10.83 8.40 11.71
N TYR A 75 10.40 8.84 10.51
CA TYR A 75 10.88 10.07 9.88
C TYR A 75 10.51 11.32 10.69
N LYS A 76 9.25 11.42 11.16
CA LYS A 76 8.81 12.52 12.04
C LYS A 76 9.65 12.60 13.32
N ASN A 77 9.92 11.45 13.95
CA ASN A 77 10.72 11.40 15.18
C ASN A 77 12.18 11.82 14.93
N ASP A 78 12.74 11.46 13.77
CA ASP A 78 14.08 11.90 13.39
C ASP A 78 14.16 13.42 13.19
N LEU A 79 13.16 14.00 12.51
CA LEU A 79 13.04 15.45 12.34
C LEU A 79 12.91 16.18 13.69
N LYS A 80 12.03 15.70 14.58
CA LYS A 80 11.87 16.24 15.95
C LYS A 80 13.21 16.29 16.69
N ARG A 81 13.97 15.19 16.64
CA ARG A 81 15.28 15.09 17.31
C ARG A 81 16.30 16.07 16.74
N ARG A 82 16.38 16.18 15.40
CA ARG A 82 17.31 17.10 14.73
C ARG A 82 16.97 18.55 15.04
N TYR A 83 15.69 18.91 14.99
CA TYR A 83 15.22 20.24 15.32
C TYR A 83 15.61 20.63 16.75
N TYR A 84 15.25 19.79 17.73
CA TYR A 84 15.59 20.04 19.12
C TYR A 84 17.11 20.16 19.35
N THR A 85 17.91 19.34 18.67
CA THR A 85 19.37 19.42 18.77
C THR A 85 19.93 20.73 18.21
N ALA A 86 19.28 21.30 17.19
CA ALA A 86 19.70 22.54 16.54
C ALA A 86 19.17 23.81 17.24
N THR A 87 17.92 23.78 17.74
CA THR A 87 17.24 24.97 18.28
C THR A 87 17.11 24.97 19.80
N GLY A 88 17.20 23.80 20.45
CA GLY A 88 16.90 23.62 21.87
C GLY A 88 15.40 23.60 22.21
N GLU A 89 14.52 23.71 21.21
CA GLU A 89 13.06 23.76 21.38
C GLU A 89 12.38 22.59 20.67
N GLU A 90 11.18 22.19 21.13
CA GLU A 90 10.39 21.19 20.40
C GLU A 90 9.66 21.84 19.22
N PRO A 91 9.69 21.23 18.02
CA PRO A 91 8.97 21.77 16.88
C PRO A 91 7.46 21.52 17.00
N SER A 92 6.68 22.51 16.59
CA SER A 92 5.23 22.39 16.38
C SER A 92 4.90 21.40 15.26
N GLU A 93 3.67 20.89 15.22
CA GLU A 93 3.24 19.98 14.15
C GLU A 93 3.28 20.64 12.77
N GLU A 94 3.03 21.96 12.67
CA GLU A 94 3.13 22.73 11.42
C GLU A 94 4.57 22.80 10.92
N GLU A 95 5.55 23.02 11.79
CA GLU A 95 6.97 23.04 11.43
C GLU A 95 7.44 21.68 10.91
N ILE A 96 6.99 20.60 11.53
CA ILE A 96 7.30 19.23 11.08
C ILE A 96 6.65 18.95 9.72
N GLU A 97 5.41 19.36 9.51
CA GLU A 97 4.71 19.18 8.24
C GLU A 97 5.39 19.96 7.10
N ASN A 98 5.89 21.16 7.40
CA ASN A 98 6.70 21.97 6.48
C ASN A 98 8.04 21.30 6.14
N MET A 99 8.72 20.69 7.11
CA MET A 99 9.95 19.90 6.87
C MET A 99 9.68 18.66 6.01
N ILE A 100 8.54 17.99 6.19
CA ILE A 100 8.15 16.82 5.40
C ILE A 100 7.83 17.20 3.94
N SER A 101 7.21 18.36 3.72
CA SER A 101 6.74 18.80 2.41
C SER A 101 7.84 19.34 1.48
N GLY A 102 9.09 19.37 1.94
CA GLY A 102 10.26 19.74 1.13
C GLY A 102 10.67 21.21 1.20
N GLY A 103 10.28 21.95 2.24
CA GLY A 103 10.60 23.38 2.39
C GLY A 103 11.73 23.72 3.38
N GLY A 104 12.23 22.77 4.15
CA GLY A 104 13.25 23.03 5.17
C GLY A 104 14.38 22.03 5.11
N GLU A 105 15.41 22.32 4.31
CA GLU A 105 16.76 21.99 4.79
C GLU A 105 16.85 22.63 6.18
N VAL A 106 17.11 21.82 7.20
CA VAL A 106 17.60 22.36 8.46
C VAL A 106 18.89 23.07 8.06
N GLN A 107 18.84 24.39 7.89
CA GLN A 107 20.03 25.21 7.74
C GLN A 107 20.85 24.92 8.98
N MET A 108 21.85 24.06 8.82
CA MET A 108 22.93 23.94 9.75
C MET A 108 23.54 25.33 9.77
N PHE A 109 23.22 26.12 10.79
CA PHE A 109 23.97 27.32 11.06
C PHE A 109 25.38 26.85 11.41
N GLU A 110 26.26 26.81 10.40
CA GLU A 110 27.70 26.74 10.61
C GLU A 110 28.15 28.08 11.19
N GLU A 111 28.99 28.01 12.24
CA GLU A 111 29.65 29.14 12.89
C GLU A 111 30.53 29.96 11.93
#